data_AF-A0A317MVH1-F1
#
_entry.id   AF-A0A317MVH1-F1
#
_cell.length_a   1.000
_cell.length_b   1.000
_cell.length_c   1.000
_cell.angle_alpha   90.00
_cell.angle_beta   90.00
_cell.angle_gamma   90.00
#
_symmetry.space_group_name_H-M   'P 1'
#
loop_
_entity.id
_entity.type
_entity.pdbx_description
1 polymer ?
#
loop_
_entity_poly.entity_id
_entity_poly.type
_entity_poly.pdbx_seq_one_letter_code
_entity_poly.pdbx_strand_id
1 'polypeptide(L)'
;MPAPLIAAAVSAVAPALAKRGLDLLSGVFRGALDQGTQQVAELIHDKTGIDVNDIADEKLSDEQWRQLKEFELANQEQLLTTRQASEAHELEMERLRVQDSANARAAATQRDANDDRFVRRFTYYYAYLITGLTFFFIFAVIGASVFKQAPINPDAWRMIDTVLGFLLGVGLSAIIQFFFGSSQGSHRKGEQLEALARATSSEGRSAP
;
A
#
# COMPACT_ATOMS: atom_id res chain seq x y z
N MET A 1 30.18 3.36 16.46
CA MET A 1 29.10 3.41 15.46
C MET A 1 27.81 3.34 16.23
N PRO A 2 26.87 4.29 16.04
CA PRO A 2 25.57 4.24 16.70
C PRO A 2 24.86 2.94 16.32
N ALA A 3 24.10 2.36 17.26
CA ALA A 3 23.28 1.20 16.95
C ALA A 3 22.24 1.59 15.89
N PRO A 4 22.04 0.77 14.85
CA PRO A 4 21.04 1.10 13.84
C PRO A 4 19.67 1.19 14.49
N LEU A 5 18.94 2.27 14.20
CA LEU A 5 17.57 2.45 14.67
C LEU A 5 16.71 1.27 14.20
N ILE A 6 16.16 0.55 15.16
CA ILE A 6 15.33 -0.63 14.89
C ILE A 6 13.91 -0.14 14.59
N ALA A 7 13.25 -0.67 13.55
CA ALA A 7 11.89 -0.28 13.19
C ALA A 7 10.87 -0.40 14.35
N ALA A 8 11.07 -1.36 15.25
CA ALA A 8 10.26 -1.50 16.46
C ALA A 8 10.47 -0.33 17.46
N ALA A 9 11.70 0.18 17.57
CA ALA A 9 12.04 1.30 18.45
C ALA A 9 11.39 2.60 17.96
N VAL A 10 11.38 2.88 16.65
CA VAL A 10 10.78 4.10 16.07
C VAL A 10 9.32 4.30 16.52
N SER A 11 8.52 3.23 16.50
CA SER A 11 7.12 3.26 16.92
C SER A 11 6.90 3.58 18.41
N ALA A 12 7.90 3.31 19.26
CA ALA A 12 7.87 3.57 20.69
C ALA A 12 8.55 4.90 21.08
N VAL A 13 9.49 5.38 20.26
CA VAL A 13 10.21 6.65 20.45
C VAL A 13 9.27 7.85 20.34
N ALA A 14 8.45 7.91 19.29
CA ALA A 14 7.52 9.02 19.09
C ALA A 14 6.55 9.26 20.26
N PRO A 15 5.85 8.25 20.81
CA PRO A 15 4.98 8.46 21.97
C PRO A 15 5.76 8.78 23.26
N ALA A 16 6.95 8.24 23.46
CA ALA A 16 7.79 8.57 24.62
C ALA A 16 8.23 10.05 24.61
N LEU A 17 8.62 10.57 23.44
CA LEU A 17 8.95 11.98 23.24
C LEU A 17 7.73 12.89 23.44
N ALA A 18 6.57 12.52 22.88
CA ALA A 18 5.34 13.28 23.04
C ALA A 18 4.90 13.40 24.51
N LYS A 19 4.99 12.32 25.30
CA LYS A 19 4.67 12.34 26.75
C LYS A 19 5.51 13.36 27.52
N ARG A 20 6.72 13.67 27.05
CA ARG A 20 7.66 14.62 27.67
C ARG A 20 7.60 16.02 27.05
N GLY A 21 6.69 16.27 26.11
CA GLY A 21 6.49 17.56 25.45
C GLY A 21 7.53 17.90 24.38
N LEU A 22 8.19 16.88 23.82
CA LEU A 22 9.15 17.00 22.71
C LEU A 22 8.42 16.74 21.38
N ASP A 23 7.52 17.66 21.01
CA ASP A 23 6.55 17.46 19.92
C ASP A 23 7.18 17.46 18.52
N LEU A 24 8.29 18.15 18.31
CA LEU A 24 8.98 18.20 17.01
C LEU A 24 9.80 16.94 16.80
N LEU A 25 10.54 16.52 17.81
CA LEU A 25 11.23 15.22 17.79
C LEU A 25 10.20 14.09 17.64
N SER A 26 9.12 14.11 18.42
CA SER A 26 8.03 13.14 18.29
C SER A 26 7.46 13.11 16.88
N GLY A 27 7.26 14.29 16.26
CA GLY A 27 6.77 14.42 14.90
C GLY A 27 7.66 13.76 13.85
N VAL A 28 8.99 13.91 13.97
CA VAL A 28 9.96 13.26 13.08
C VAL A 28 9.87 11.74 13.18
N PHE A 29 9.74 11.19 14.39
CA PHE A 29 9.73 9.74 14.62
C PHE A 29 8.34 9.08 14.50
N ARG A 30 7.27 9.82 14.20
CA ARG A 30 5.89 9.29 14.19
C ARG A 30 5.58 8.37 12.99
N GLY A 31 6.41 8.43 11.96
CA GLY A 31 6.23 7.75 10.68
C GLY A 31 7.10 6.51 10.48
N ALA A 32 7.27 6.11 9.22
CA ALA A 32 8.16 5.03 8.85
C ALA A 32 9.63 5.42 9.06
N LEU A 33 10.49 4.41 9.28
CA LEU A 33 11.94 4.60 9.28
C LEU A 33 12.39 5.03 7.88
N ASP A 34 12.76 6.30 7.75
CA ASP A 34 13.27 6.93 6.54
C ASP A 34 14.66 7.55 6.77
N GLN A 35 15.25 8.13 5.72
CA GLN A 35 16.56 8.80 5.84
C GLN A 35 16.53 9.98 6.81
N GLY A 36 15.39 10.65 6.99
CA GLY A 36 15.24 11.78 7.92
C GLY A 36 15.30 11.33 9.38
N THR A 37 14.59 10.26 9.73
CA THR A 37 14.61 9.66 11.08
C THR A 37 16.01 9.14 11.46
N GLN A 38 16.75 8.55 10.50
CA GLN A 38 18.12 8.10 10.73
C GLN A 38 19.08 9.28 10.96
N GLN A 39 19.00 10.32 10.14
CA GLN A 39 19.85 11.52 10.29
C GLN A 39 19.61 12.22 11.63
N VAL A 40 18.34 12.38 12.04
CA VAL A 40 18.01 13.00 13.33
C VAL A 40 18.50 12.14 14.50
N ALA A 41 18.46 10.82 14.38
CA ALA A 41 18.99 9.93 15.41
C ALA A 41 20.51 9.96 15.53
N GLU A 42 21.23 10.00 14.41
CA GLU A 42 22.68 10.22 14.39
C GLU A 42 23.04 11.58 15.00
N LEU A 43 22.29 12.64 14.67
CA LEU A 43 22.50 13.98 15.24
C LEU A 43 22.25 14.03 16.75
N ILE A 44 21.25 13.32 17.26
CA ILE A 44 21.00 13.19 18.70
C ILE A 44 22.19 12.47 19.34
N HIS A 45 22.60 11.33 18.81
CA HIS A 45 23.75 10.58 19.32
C HIS A 45 25.04 11.44 19.32
N ASP A 46 25.31 12.17 18.25
CA ASP A 46 26.56 12.92 18.12
C ASP A 46 26.59 14.18 19.01
N LYS A 47 25.44 14.83 19.24
CA LYS A 47 25.38 16.07 20.04
C LYS A 47 25.09 15.84 21.52
N THR A 48 24.30 14.83 21.87
CA THR A 48 23.89 14.56 23.26
C THR A 48 24.47 13.26 23.82
N GLY A 49 25.04 12.40 22.98
CA GLY A 49 25.52 11.08 23.39
C GLY A 49 24.40 10.10 23.70
N ILE A 50 23.14 10.44 23.39
CA ILE A 50 21.96 9.63 23.71
C ILE A 50 21.65 8.69 22.56
N ASP A 51 21.53 7.39 22.85
CA ASP A 51 21.00 6.43 21.89
C ASP A 51 19.46 6.57 21.82
N VAL A 52 18.93 6.72 20.60
CA VAL A 52 17.48 6.84 20.39
C VAL A 52 16.75 5.55 20.78
N ASN A 53 17.43 4.40 20.79
CA ASN A 53 16.84 3.16 21.29
C ASN A 53 16.58 3.20 22.80
N ASP A 54 17.36 3.96 23.58
CA ASP A 54 17.14 4.11 25.04
C ASP A 54 15.91 4.99 25.35
N ILE A 55 15.49 5.84 24.40
CA ILE A 55 14.23 6.60 24.47
C ILE A 55 13.05 5.63 24.39
N ALA A 56 13.12 4.62 23.52
CA ALA A 56 12.08 3.61 23.34
C ALA A 56 11.85 2.77 24.61
N ASP A 57 12.94 2.50 25.33
CA ASP A 57 12.95 1.70 26.55
C ASP A 57 12.64 2.52 27.83
N GLU A 58 12.34 3.82 27.69
CA GLU A 58 12.15 4.76 28.81
C GLU A 58 13.31 4.78 29.82
N LYS A 59 14.54 4.46 29.40
CA LYS A 59 15.73 4.31 30.27
C LYS A 59 16.47 5.62 30.55
N LEU A 60 16.02 6.73 29.98
CA LEU A 60 16.69 8.01 30.10
C LEU A 60 16.49 8.67 31.46
N SER A 61 17.58 9.17 32.02
CA SER A 61 17.58 10.04 33.21
C SER A 61 16.98 11.42 32.92
N ASP A 62 16.52 12.11 33.96
CA ASP A 62 15.95 13.46 33.83
C ASP A 62 16.94 14.49 33.24
N GLU A 63 18.25 14.30 33.45
CA GLU A 63 19.28 15.14 32.84
C GLU A 63 19.37 14.91 31.32
N GLN A 64 19.28 13.65 30.87
CA GLN A 64 19.26 13.32 29.44
C GLN A 64 17.99 13.83 28.74
N TRP A 65 16.85 13.79 29.43
CA TRP A 65 15.62 14.42 28.94
C TRP A 65 15.77 15.93 28.78
N ARG A 66 16.48 16.60 29.69
CA ARG A 66 16.77 18.03 29.58
C ARG A 66 17.66 18.33 28.38
N GLN A 67 18.70 17.52 28.15
CA GLN A 67 19.57 17.66 26.99
C GLN A 67 18.84 17.46 25.65
N LEU A 68 17.90 16.51 25.58
CA LEU A 68 17.03 16.33 24.41
C LEU A 68 16.15 17.55 24.15
N LYS A 69 15.67 18.20 25.21
CA LYS A 69 14.87 19.41 25.11
C LYS A 69 15.68 20.61 24.63
N GLU A 70 16.90 20.77 25.14
CA GLU A 70 17.83 21.77 24.64
C GLU A 70 18.22 21.51 23.19
N PHE A 71 18.40 20.25 22.81
CA PHE A 71 18.65 19.85 21.42
C PHE A 71 17.47 20.20 20.51
N GLU A 72 16.23 19.90 20.90
CA GLU A 72 15.04 20.23 20.12
C GLU A 72 14.92 21.75 19.89
N LEU A 73 15.16 22.54 20.93
CA LEU A 73 15.16 24.00 20.84
C LEU A 73 16.30 24.52 19.94
N ALA A 74 17.50 23.96 20.06
CA ALA A 74 18.66 24.38 19.30
C ALA A 74 18.61 23.98 17.81
N ASN A 75 17.90 22.90 17.48
CA ASN A 75 17.84 22.34 16.12
C ASN A 75 16.42 22.41 15.53
N GLN A 76 15.58 23.30 16.05
CA GLN A 76 14.17 23.42 15.70
C GLN A 76 13.94 23.54 14.19
N GLU A 77 14.72 24.40 13.52
CA GLU A 77 14.64 24.61 12.07
C GLU A 77 14.98 23.35 11.27
N GLN A 78 16.02 22.62 11.68
CA GLN A 78 16.43 21.38 11.02
C GLN A 78 15.38 20.27 11.20
N LEU A 79 14.75 20.19 12.37
CA LEU A 79 13.67 19.24 12.64
C LEU A 79 12.42 19.57 11.81
N LEU A 80 12.07 20.86 11.70
CA LEU A 80 10.94 21.32 10.89
C LEU A 80 11.15 21.05 9.40
N THR A 81 12.34 21.32 8.86
CA THR A 81 12.67 21.08 7.45
C THR A 81 12.68 19.60 7.11
N THR A 82 13.24 18.75 7.98
CA THR A 82 13.22 17.29 7.83
C THR A 82 11.79 16.76 7.80
N ARG A 83 10.94 17.27 8.70
CA ARG A 83 9.51 16.92 8.73
C ARG A 83 8.76 17.39 7.48
N GLN A 84 9.00 18.61 7.03
CA GLN A 84 8.38 19.10 5.80
C GLN A 84 8.81 18.29 4.58
N ALA A 85 10.07 17.86 4.53
CA ALA A 85 10.57 17.01 3.46
C ALA A 85 9.92 15.63 3.47
N SER A 86 9.74 15.00 4.63
CA SER A 86 9.06 13.70 4.74
C SER A 86 7.58 13.80 4.38
N GLU A 87 6.87 14.82 4.87
CA GLU A 87 5.46 15.09 4.51
C GLU A 87 5.30 15.37 3.01
N ALA A 88 6.22 16.13 2.39
CA ALA A 88 6.22 16.40 0.96
C ALA A 88 6.43 15.12 0.12
N HIS A 89 7.36 14.25 0.56
CA HIS A 89 7.62 12.97 -0.08
C HIS A 89 6.42 12.03 0.04
N GLU A 90 5.76 11.97 1.20
CA GLU A 90 4.53 11.20 1.38
C GLU A 90 3.42 11.66 0.44
N LEU A 91 3.23 12.98 0.32
CA LEU A 91 2.27 13.57 -0.60
C LEU A 91 2.61 13.29 -2.07
N GLU A 92 3.89 13.31 -2.44
CA GLU A 92 4.35 12.94 -3.79
C GLU A 92 4.07 11.47 -4.09
N MET A 93 4.36 10.57 -3.15
CA MET A 93 4.04 9.14 -3.26
C MET A 93 2.54 8.89 -3.39
N GLU A 94 1.72 9.64 -2.63
CA GLU A 94 0.27 9.57 -2.78
C GLU A 94 -0.20 10.09 -4.15
N ARG A 95 0.37 11.21 -4.62
CA ARG A 95 0.11 11.72 -5.98
C ARG A 95 0.49 10.72 -7.06
N LEU A 96 1.63 10.06 -6.95
CA LEU A 96 2.06 9.02 -7.89
C LEU A 96 1.08 7.83 -7.87
N ARG A 97 0.63 7.38 -6.69
CA ARG A 97 -0.41 6.34 -6.57
C ARG A 97 -1.74 6.76 -7.21
N VAL A 98 -2.14 8.01 -7.01
CA VAL A 98 -3.36 8.55 -7.63
C VAL A 98 -3.19 8.65 -9.15
N GLN A 99 -2.05 9.12 -9.65
CA GLN A 99 -1.74 9.17 -11.08
C GLN A 99 -1.70 7.79 -11.72
N ASP A 100 -1.13 6.79 -11.06
CA ASP A 100 -1.14 5.40 -11.55
C ASP A 100 -2.57 4.88 -11.70
N SER A 101 -3.42 5.15 -10.70
CA SER A 101 -4.85 4.82 -10.78
C SER A 101 -5.60 5.62 -11.86
N ALA A 102 -5.19 6.85 -12.14
CA ALA A 102 -5.75 7.69 -13.20
C ALA A 102 -5.32 7.21 -14.60
N ASN A 103 -4.07 6.79 -14.77
CA ASN A 103 -3.54 6.20 -15.99
C ASN A 103 -4.24 4.87 -16.30
N ALA A 104 -4.51 4.03 -15.29
CA ALA A 104 -5.28 2.80 -15.46
C ALA A 104 -6.71 3.07 -15.95
N ARG A 105 -7.35 4.14 -15.46
CA ARG A 105 -8.68 4.58 -15.94
C ARG A 105 -8.60 5.14 -17.36
N ALA A 106 -7.59 5.96 -17.66
CA ALA A 106 -7.36 6.51 -18.99
C ALA A 106 -7.09 5.39 -20.02
N ALA A 107 -6.36 4.34 -19.66
CA ALA A 107 -6.15 3.17 -20.51
C ALA A 107 -7.46 2.43 -20.83
N ALA A 108 -8.37 2.31 -19.85
CA ALA A 108 -9.71 1.77 -20.08
C ALA A 108 -10.54 2.68 -21.02
N THR A 109 -10.51 4.00 -20.80
CA THR A 109 -11.20 4.97 -21.66
C THR A 109 -10.65 5.00 -23.08
N GLN A 110 -9.33 4.90 -23.26
CA GLN A 110 -8.68 4.82 -24.58
C GLN A 110 -9.02 3.52 -25.31
N ARG A 111 -9.12 2.39 -24.59
CA ARG A 111 -9.59 1.11 -25.15
C ARG A 111 -11.04 1.21 -25.62
N ASP A 112 -11.89 1.91 -24.87
CA ASP A 112 -13.31 2.06 -25.20
C ASP A 112 -13.55 3.09 -26.32
N ALA A 113 -12.69 4.11 -26.43
CA ALA A 113 -12.66 5.10 -27.50
C ALA A 113 -12.08 4.58 -28.83
N ASN A 114 -11.47 3.39 -28.84
CA ASN A 114 -10.94 2.79 -30.06
C ASN A 114 -12.07 2.23 -30.94
N ASP A 115 -12.04 2.54 -32.24
CA ASP A 115 -13.08 2.13 -33.19
C ASP A 115 -13.10 0.61 -33.43
N ASP A 116 -11.97 -0.07 -33.25
CA ASP A 116 -11.87 -1.52 -33.44
C ASP A 116 -12.62 -2.29 -32.33
N ARG A 117 -13.67 -3.03 -32.73
CA ARG A 117 -14.44 -3.91 -31.84
C ARG A 117 -13.58 -5.01 -31.20
N PHE A 118 -12.51 -5.46 -31.86
CA PHE A 118 -11.63 -6.47 -31.31
C PHE A 118 -10.85 -5.95 -30.10
N VAL A 119 -10.28 -4.74 -30.19
CA VAL A 119 -9.54 -4.10 -29.08
C VAL A 119 -10.45 -3.83 -27.89
N ARG A 120 -11.65 -3.31 -28.14
CA ARG A 120 -12.63 -3.03 -27.08
C ARG A 120 -13.11 -4.28 -26.35
N ARG A 121 -13.16 -5.42 -27.06
CA ARG A 121 -13.67 -6.70 -26.52
C ARG A 121 -12.59 -7.72 -26.19
N PHE A 122 -11.31 -7.40 -26.43
CA PHE A 122 -10.18 -8.31 -26.23
C PHE A 122 -10.19 -8.94 -24.84
N THR A 123 -10.46 -8.15 -23.81
CA THR A 123 -10.52 -8.62 -22.43
C THR A 123 -11.63 -9.66 -22.20
N TYR A 124 -12.79 -9.48 -22.83
CA TYR A 124 -13.86 -10.49 -22.77
C TYR A 124 -13.47 -11.74 -23.56
N TYR A 125 -12.86 -11.60 -24.74
CA TYR A 125 -12.37 -12.73 -25.51
C TYR A 125 -11.30 -13.52 -24.76
N TYR A 126 -10.37 -12.85 -24.09
CA TYR A 126 -9.36 -13.46 -23.25
C TYR A 126 -9.98 -14.22 -22.08
N ALA A 127 -10.95 -13.61 -21.39
CA ALA A 127 -11.69 -14.29 -20.32
C ALA A 127 -12.44 -15.53 -20.83
N TYR A 128 -13.17 -15.41 -21.95
CA TYR A 128 -13.86 -16.56 -22.57
C TYR A 128 -12.89 -17.65 -23.02
N LEU A 129 -11.71 -17.29 -23.54
CA LEU A 129 -10.69 -18.25 -23.96
C LEU A 129 -10.15 -19.03 -22.77
N ILE A 130 -9.72 -18.35 -21.70
CA ILE A 130 -9.15 -19.00 -20.53
C ILE A 130 -10.21 -19.83 -19.79
N THR A 131 -11.41 -19.31 -19.61
CA THR A 131 -12.53 -20.07 -19.03
C THR A 131 -12.88 -21.26 -19.92
N GLY A 132 -12.98 -21.07 -21.24
CA GLY A 132 -13.28 -22.15 -22.20
C GLY A 132 -12.23 -23.26 -22.17
N LEU A 133 -10.94 -22.92 -22.17
CA LEU A 133 -9.84 -23.88 -22.07
C LEU A 133 -9.88 -24.64 -20.73
N THR A 134 -10.20 -23.96 -19.63
CA THR A 134 -10.35 -24.57 -18.30
C THR A 134 -11.48 -25.59 -18.28
N PHE A 135 -12.67 -25.21 -18.77
CA PHE A 135 -13.81 -26.12 -18.87
C PHE A 135 -13.53 -27.28 -19.82
N PHE A 136 -12.88 -27.03 -20.95
CA PHE A 136 -12.47 -28.07 -21.89
C PHE A 136 -11.51 -29.07 -21.23
N PHE A 137 -10.50 -28.58 -20.48
CA PHE A 137 -9.57 -29.45 -19.76
C PHE A 137 -10.29 -30.33 -18.73
N ILE A 138 -11.19 -29.76 -17.93
CA ILE A 138 -12.02 -30.50 -16.97
C ILE A 138 -12.82 -31.59 -17.70
N PHE A 139 -13.50 -31.22 -18.78
CA PHE A 139 -14.36 -32.14 -19.53
C PHE A 139 -13.55 -33.24 -20.24
N ALA A 140 -12.36 -32.93 -20.73
CA ALA A 140 -11.46 -33.90 -21.36
C ALA A 140 -10.95 -34.93 -20.33
N VAL A 141 -10.55 -34.48 -19.14
CA VAL A 141 -10.06 -35.35 -18.07
C VAL A 141 -11.17 -36.23 -17.49
N ILE A 142 -12.29 -35.63 -17.07
CA ILE A 142 -13.42 -36.37 -16.51
C ILE A 142 -14.03 -37.27 -17.59
N GLY A 143 -14.17 -36.75 -18.81
CA GLY A 143 -14.74 -37.51 -19.92
C GLY A 143 -13.87 -38.69 -20.34
N ALA A 144 -12.55 -38.56 -20.35
CA ALA A 144 -11.64 -39.67 -20.62
C ALA A 144 -11.70 -40.75 -19.53
N SER A 145 -11.82 -40.36 -18.26
CA SER A 145 -11.95 -41.29 -17.14
C SER A 145 -13.30 -42.02 -17.15
N VAL A 146 -14.41 -41.28 -17.30
CA VAL A 146 -15.77 -41.81 -17.15
C VAL A 146 -16.26 -42.54 -18.40
N PHE A 147 -16.07 -41.98 -19.59
CA PHE A 147 -16.65 -42.53 -20.82
C PHE A 147 -15.74 -43.55 -21.52
N LYS A 148 -14.42 -43.42 -21.40
CA LYS A 148 -13.48 -44.32 -22.09
C LYS A 148 -12.94 -45.44 -21.20
N GLN A 149 -13.31 -45.48 -19.91
CA GLN A 149 -12.78 -46.43 -18.91
C GLN A 149 -11.25 -46.56 -18.98
N ALA A 150 -10.56 -45.47 -19.36
CA ALA A 150 -9.12 -45.48 -19.50
C ALA A 150 -8.54 -45.35 -18.09
N PRO A 151 -7.77 -46.34 -17.60
CA PRO A 151 -7.15 -46.23 -16.29
C PRO A 151 -6.09 -45.12 -16.34
N ILE A 152 -6.40 -44.00 -15.71
CA ILE A 152 -5.44 -42.90 -15.53
C ILE A 152 -4.47 -43.33 -14.42
N ASN A 153 -3.17 -43.22 -14.72
CA ASN A 153 -2.12 -43.51 -13.75
C ASN A 153 -2.31 -42.64 -12.48
N PRO A 154 -2.18 -43.19 -11.25
CA PRO A 154 -2.25 -42.43 -10.00
C PRO A 154 -1.37 -41.16 -9.96
N ASP A 155 -0.18 -41.20 -10.57
CA ASP A 155 0.70 -40.02 -10.65
C ASP A 155 0.12 -38.92 -11.56
N ALA A 156 -0.56 -39.32 -12.63
CA ALA A 156 -1.24 -38.39 -13.52
C ALA A 156 -2.45 -37.74 -12.84
N TRP A 157 -3.19 -38.47 -12.00
CA TRP A 157 -4.26 -37.92 -11.17
C TRP A 157 -3.79 -36.79 -10.26
N ARG A 158 -2.64 -36.98 -9.58
CA ARG A 158 -2.09 -35.95 -8.70
C ARG A 158 -1.70 -34.68 -9.45
N MET A 159 -1.13 -34.83 -10.64
CA MET A 159 -0.81 -33.68 -11.51
C MET A 159 -2.09 -32.98 -11.97
N ILE A 160 -3.11 -33.74 -12.38
CA ILE A 160 -4.43 -33.21 -12.78
C ILE A 160 -5.06 -32.39 -11.65
N ASP A 161 -5.08 -32.91 -10.42
CA ASP A 161 -5.67 -32.22 -9.27
C ASP A 161 -4.91 -30.92 -8.94
N THR A 162 -3.58 -30.93 -9.09
CA THR A 162 -2.76 -29.73 -8.89
C THR A 162 -3.07 -28.65 -9.93
N VAL A 163 -3.18 -29.05 -11.20
CA VAL A 163 -3.52 -28.13 -12.30
C VAL A 163 -4.95 -27.60 -12.13
N LEU A 164 -5.91 -28.46 -11.78
CA LEU A 164 -7.29 -28.07 -11.51
C LEU A 164 -7.38 -27.08 -10.36
N GLY A 165 -6.70 -27.38 -9.24
CA GLY A 165 -6.62 -26.49 -8.09
C GLY A 165 -6.04 -25.12 -8.45
N PHE A 166 -5.00 -25.09 -9.28
CA PHE A 166 -4.39 -23.85 -9.75
C PHE A 166 -5.33 -23.07 -10.70
N LEU A 167 -5.94 -23.73 -11.70
CA LEU A 167 -6.85 -23.07 -12.66
C LEU A 167 -8.09 -22.50 -11.96
N LEU A 168 -8.69 -23.26 -11.03
CA LEU A 168 -9.88 -22.81 -10.30
C LEU A 168 -9.54 -21.83 -9.18
N GLY A 169 -8.44 -22.04 -8.45
CA GLY A 169 -8.05 -21.20 -7.33
C GLY A 169 -7.43 -19.88 -7.77
N VAL A 170 -6.42 -19.93 -8.63
CA VAL A 170 -5.67 -18.75 -9.08
C VAL A 170 -6.33 -18.13 -10.32
N GLY A 171 -6.57 -18.95 -11.35
CA GLY A 171 -7.07 -18.47 -12.64
C GLY A 171 -8.46 -17.84 -12.55
N LEU A 172 -9.44 -18.59 -12.02
CA LEU A 172 -10.82 -18.10 -11.90
C LEU A 172 -10.92 -16.92 -10.92
N SER A 173 -10.19 -16.96 -9.80
CA SER A 173 -10.14 -15.85 -8.84
C SER A 173 -9.59 -14.57 -9.46
N ALA A 174 -8.50 -14.66 -10.24
CA ALA A 174 -7.94 -13.51 -10.94
C ALA A 174 -8.93 -12.90 -11.94
N ILE A 175 -9.67 -13.74 -12.69
CA ILE A 175 -10.73 -13.28 -13.60
C ILE A 175 -11.84 -12.56 -12.83
N ILE A 176 -12.34 -13.15 -11.74
CA ILE A 176 -13.40 -12.54 -10.91
C ILE A 176 -12.92 -11.22 -10.32
N GLN A 177 -11.70 -11.16 -9.77
CA GLN A 177 -11.12 -9.93 -9.21
C GLN A 177 -10.93 -8.85 -10.27
N PHE A 178 -10.54 -9.22 -11.48
CA PHE A 178 -10.40 -8.28 -12.59
C PHE A 178 -11.75 -7.60 -12.93
N PHE A 179 -12.82 -8.38 -13.09
CA PHE A 179 -14.15 -7.86 -13.47
C PHE A 179 -14.92 -7.21 -12.30
N PHE A 180 -14.81 -7.74 -11.08
CA PHE A 180 -15.63 -7.34 -9.93
C PHE A 180 -14.86 -6.68 -8.79
N GLY A 181 -13.54 -6.87 -8.71
CA GLY A 181 -12.70 -6.25 -7.68
C GLY A 181 -12.36 -4.79 -8.00
N SER A 182 -12.13 -4.46 -9.27
CA SER A 182 -11.82 -3.09 -9.70
C SER A 182 -13.06 -2.17 -9.74
N SER A 183 -14.27 -2.73 -9.89
CA SER A 183 -15.52 -1.96 -10.00
C SER A 183 -15.96 -1.35 -8.66
N GLN A 184 -15.86 -2.10 -7.55
CA GLN A 184 -16.27 -1.61 -6.23
C GLN A 184 -15.38 -0.47 -5.71
N GLY A 185 -14.06 -0.56 -5.89
CA GLY A 185 -13.14 0.51 -5.48
C GLY A 185 -13.31 1.79 -6.30
N SER A 186 -13.69 1.66 -7.57
CA SER A 186 -13.95 2.79 -8.48
C SER A 186 -15.27 3.49 -8.15
N HIS A 187 -16.34 2.72 -7.91
CA HIS A 187 -17.65 3.25 -7.53
C HIS A 187 -17.61 4.00 -6.19
N ARG A 188 -17.02 3.40 -5.14
CA ARG A 188 -16.91 4.06 -3.82
C ARG A 188 -16.16 5.38 -3.87
N LYS A 189 -15.09 5.45 -4.66
CA LYS A 189 -14.31 6.69 -4.83
C LYS A 189 -15.09 7.75 -5.62
N GLY A 190 -15.88 7.34 -6.62
CA GLY A 190 -16.79 8.23 -7.34
C GLY A 190 -17.85 8.84 -6.43
N GLU A 191 -18.50 8.02 -5.61
CA GLU A 191 -19.50 8.46 -4.63
C GLU A 191 -18.93 9.43 -3.59
N GLN A 192 -17.71 9.17 -3.11
CA GLN A 192 -17.02 10.06 -2.17
C GLN A 192 -16.68 11.42 -2.80
N LEU A 193 -16.21 11.44 -4.05
CA LEU A 193 -15.93 12.68 -4.78
C LEU A 193 -17.21 13.47 -5.06
N GLU A 194 -18.31 12.79 -5.41
CA GLU A 194 -19.61 13.43 -5.63
C GLU A 194 -20.24 13.95 -4.33
N ALA A 195 -20.03 13.25 -3.21
CA ALA A 195 -20.43 13.71 -1.88
C ALA A 195 -19.63 14.95 -1.45
N LEU A 196 -18.31 14.96 -1.67
CA LEU A 196 -17.43 16.10 -1.40
C LEU A 196 -17.78 17.32 -2.27
N ALA A 197 -18.02 17.12 -3.57
CA ALA A 197 -18.45 18.17 -4.49
C ALA A 197 -19.81 18.77 -4.10
N ARG A 198 -20.75 17.92 -3.64
CA ARG A 198 -22.04 18.40 -3.11
C ARG A 198 -21.87 19.20 -1.83
N ALA A 199 -21.05 18.74 -0.89
CA ALA A 199 -20.78 19.46 0.37
C ALA A 199 -20.20 20.85 0.13
N THR A 200 -19.18 20.96 -0.74
CA THR A 200 -18.58 22.25 -1.11
C THR A 200 -19.54 23.16 -1.87
N SER A 201 -20.41 22.61 -2.72
CA SER A 201 -21.44 23.40 -3.41
C SER A 201 -22.56 23.91 -2.50
N SER A 202 -22.81 23.24 -1.36
CA SER A 202 -23.79 23.69 -0.37
C SER A 202 -23.27 24.78 0.55
N GLU A 203 -21.98 24.78 0.91
CA GLU A 203 -21.35 25.84 1.71
C GLU A 203 -21.27 27.18 0.94
N GLY A 204 -21.14 27.15 -0.39
CA GLY A 204 -21.12 28.35 -1.22
C GLY A 204 -22.49 29.02 -1.44
N ARG A 205 -23.60 28.40 -1.00
CA ARG A 205 -24.98 28.89 -1.23
C ARG A 205 -25.69 29.38 0.03
N SER A 206 -25.07 29.29 1.19
CA SER A 206 -25.61 29.73 2.49
C SER A 206 -25.00 31.04 2.99
N ALA A 207 -24.51 31.90 2.09
CA ALA A 207 -24.15 33.28 2.40
C ALA A 207 -25.16 34.27 1.77
N PRO A 208 -26.28 34.54 2.43
CA PRO A 208 -26.90 35.87 2.43
C PRO A 208 -26.29 36.78 3.50
#